data_AF-A0A7X8E2H2-F1
#
_entry.id   AF-A0A7X8E2H2-F1
#
_cell.length_a   1.000
_cell.length_b   1.000
_cell.length_c   1.000
_cell.angle_alpha   90.00
_cell.angle_beta   90.00
_cell.angle_gamma   90.00
#
_symmetry.space_group_name_H-M   'P 1'
#
loop_
_entity.id
_entity.type
_entity.pdbx_description
1 polymer ?
#
loop_
_entity_poly.entity_id
_entity_poly.type
_entity_poly.pdbx_seq_one_letter_code
_entity_poly.pdbx_strand_id
1 'polypeptide(L)'
;MDWGSLCYRIVNLLCFFIAQVAKSSQASYLIGELTEGANQVIDARLARETNKLELIRNPDFNDEHAYPVLSDQTGYIQLINFEMMFQELAEKDVTVLLQINEGDFIVQGEQIGKVINRQESKEDADVEDKEIMTIINSNVAIGNERNDIYDYRFALQKVQEIALRALSASVSDPYTGIECIYALGNLFQKLAVWNSGYYIMKQDDRPITLYYKSNSLNEDLILFFHSIVKLGCDDFLVLNALFDAYKDIAAVSSEESLDAVVEIADYTFAQAKQEFKHDTDIKIIENKYKNFCNFVERQKNK
;
A
#
# COMPACT_ATOMS: atom_id res chain seq x y z
N MET A 1 24.77 -52.91 17.76
CA MET A 1 24.39 -51.68 17.04
C MET A 1 23.51 -52.10 15.88
N ASP A 2 22.23 -51.71 15.88
CA ASP A 2 21.30 -52.10 14.82
C ASP A 2 21.46 -51.15 13.63
N TRP A 3 22.37 -51.53 12.73
CA TRP A 3 22.74 -50.76 11.55
C TRP A 3 21.57 -50.52 10.60
N GLY A 4 20.57 -51.42 10.57
CA GLY A 4 19.35 -51.24 9.77
C GLY A 4 18.50 -50.07 10.25
N SER A 5 18.31 -49.95 11.57
CA SER A 5 17.58 -48.83 12.18
C SER A 5 18.29 -47.49 11.98
N LEU A 6 19.64 -47.49 12.00
CA LEU A 6 20.45 -46.30 11.78
C LEU A 6 20.35 -45.83 10.33
N CYS A 7 20.49 -46.73 9.36
CA CYS A 7 20.33 -46.42 7.94
C CYS A 7 18.93 -45.88 7.63
N TYR A 8 17.88 -46.48 8.18
CA TYR A 8 16.50 -46.01 8.00
C TYR A 8 16.29 -44.60 8.56
N ARG A 9 16.83 -44.30 9.75
CA ARG A 9 16.79 -42.96 10.34
C ARG A 9 17.54 -41.93 9.50
N ILE A 10 18.71 -42.28 8.96
CA ILE A 10 19.50 -41.39 8.10
C ILE A 10 18.74 -41.09 6.80
N VAL A 11 18.18 -42.10 6.14
CA VAL A 11 17.40 -41.91 4.90
C VAL A 11 16.17 -41.03 5.15
N ASN A 12 15.42 -41.26 6.23
CA ASN A 12 14.28 -40.40 6.57
C ASN A 12 14.70 -38.96 6.90
N LEU A 13 15.81 -38.78 7.62
CA LEU A 13 16.32 -37.45 7.94
C LEU A 13 16.81 -36.73 6.68
N LEU A 14 17.44 -37.45 5.74
CA LEU A 14 17.84 -36.93 4.44
C LEU A 14 16.63 -36.56 3.57
N CYS A 15 15.62 -37.41 3.48
CA CYS A 15 14.39 -37.13 2.74
C CYS A 15 13.63 -35.93 3.32
N PHE A 16 13.54 -35.85 4.65
CA PHE A 16 12.98 -34.70 5.34
C PHE A 16 13.78 -33.42 5.05
N PHE A 17 15.12 -33.49 5.12
CA PHE A 17 15.99 -32.36 4.80
C PHE A 17 15.84 -31.88 3.36
N ILE A 18 15.84 -32.79 2.38
CA ILE A 18 15.65 -32.44 0.96
C ILE A 18 14.28 -31.82 0.74
N ALA A 19 13.22 -32.38 1.34
CA ALA A 19 11.88 -31.82 1.25
C ALA A 19 11.79 -30.43 1.88
N GLN A 20 12.49 -30.20 3.00
CA GLN A 20 12.56 -28.90 3.66
C GLN A 20 13.30 -27.87 2.81
N VAL A 21 14.46 -28.21 2.25
CA VAL A 21 15.24 -27.34 1.37
C VAL A 21 14.49 -26.99 0.08
N ALA A 22 13.79 -27.97 -0.50
CA ALA A 22 12.97 -27.75 -1.69
C ALA A 22 11.80 -26.79 -1.40
N LYS A 23 11.13 -26.94 -0.25
CA LYS A 23 10.05 -26.04 0.17
C LYS A 23 10.55 -24.62 0.45
N SER A 24 11.66 -24.46 1.18
CA SER A 24 12.23 -23.14 1.46
C SER A 24 12.69 -22.45 0.17
N SER A 25 13.33 -23.19 -0.74
CA SER A 25 13.73 -22.66 -2.05
C SER A 25 12.55 -22.24 -2.91
N GLN A 26 11.39 -22.90 -2.78
CA GLN A 26 10.17 -22.54 -3.49
C GLN A 26 9.48 -21.31 -2.87
N ALA A 27 9.49 -21.19 -1.54
CA ALA A 27 8.96 -20.03 -0.83
C ALA A 27 9.75 -18.75 -1.15
N SER A 28 11.08 -18.78 -1.03
CA SER A 28 11.93 -17.63 -1.35
C SER A 28 11.82 -17.23 -2.83
N TYR A 29 11.72 -18.21 -3.75
CA TYR A 29 11.48 -17.91 -5.16
C TYR A 29 10.15 -17.18 -5.38
N LEU A 30 9.07 -17.68 -4.78
CA LEU A 30 7.74 -17.06 -4.89
C LEU A 30 7.70 -15.67 -4.27
N ILE A 31 8.34 -15.47 -3.11
CA ILE A 31 8.46 -14.15 -2.47
C ILE A 31 9.20 -13.20 -3.42
N GLY A 32 10.31 -13.63 -4.01
CA GLY A 32 11.07 -12.86 -4.99
C GLY A 32 10.23 -12.48 -6.21
N GLU A 33 9.50 -13.43 -6.80
CA GLU A 33 8.63 -13.20 -7.96
C GLU A 33 7.51 -12.19 -7.65
N LEU A 34 6.83 -12.35 -6.51
CA LEU A 34 5.76 -11.43 -6.10
C LEU A 34 6.29 -10.04 -5.75
N THR A 35 7.47 -9.97 -5.14
CA THR A 35 8.14 -8.70 -4.80
C THR A 35 8.53 -7.95 -6.06
N GLU A 36 9.06 -8.65 -7.07
CA GLU A 36 9.39 -8.05 -8.36
C GLU A 36 8.13 -7.56 -9.09
N GLY A 37 7.05 -8.35 -9.08
CA GLY A 37 5.75 -7.92 -9.61
C GLY A 37 5.22 -6.67 -8.92
N ALA A 38 5.24 -6.63 -7.58
CA ALA A 38 4.84 -5.45 -6.82
C ALA A 38 5.72 -4.23 -7.11
N ASN A 39 7.03 -4.43 -7.27
CA ASN A 39 7.96 -3.38 -7.67
C ASN A 39 7.59 -2.74 -9.00
N GLN A 40 7.25 -3.55 -10.01
CA GLN A 40 6.87 -3.05 -11.33
C GLN A 40 5.58 -2.21 -11.30
N VAL A 41 4.60 -2.63 -10.49
CA VAL A 41 3.33 -1.92 -10.32
C VAL A 41 3.53 -0.59 -9.60
N ILE A 42 4.35 -0.58 -8.54
CA ILE A 42 4.72 0.64 -7.83
C ILE A 42 5.48 1.59 -8.77
N ASP A 43 6.45 1.09 -9.53
CA ASP A 43 7.23 1.92 -10.46
C ASP A 43 6.36 2.52 -11.57
N ALA A 44 5.43 1.73 -12.14
CA ALA A 44 4.48 2.20 -13.14
C ALA A 44 3.57 3.31 -12.58
N ARG A 45 3.10 3.14 -11.35
CA ARG A 45 2.32 4.16 -10.64
C ARG A 45 3.11 5.44 -10.40
N LEU A 46 4.32 5.32 -9.84
CA LEU A 46 5.20 6.46 -9.56
C LEU A 46 5.55 7.23 -10.83
N ALA A 47 5.83 6.53 -11.94
CA ALA A 47 6.13 7.15 -13.22
C ALA A 47 4.92 7.93 -13.78
N ARG A 48 3.70 7.45 -13.55
CA ARG A 48 2.45 8.13 -13.95
C ARG A 48 2.23 9.41 -13.13
N GLU A 49 2.41 9.34 -11.82
CA GLU A 49 2.09 10.45 -10.91
C GLU A 49 3.18 11.53 -10.90
N THR A 50 4.45 11.15 -10.88
CA THR A 50 5.57 12.11 -10.79
C THR A 50 5.77 12.93 -12.06
N ASN A 51 5.50 12.35 -13.24
CA ASN A 51 5.77 13.02 -14.51
C ASN A 51 4.59 13.84 -15.03
N LYS A 52 3.36 13.59 -14.55
CA LYS A 52 2.13 14.13 -15.14
C LYS A 52 1.26 14.92 -14.17
N LEU A 53 1.48 14.81 -12.87
CA LEU A 53 0.60 15.38 -11.85
C LEU A 53 1.36 16.30 -10.89
N GLU A 54 0.73 17.41 -10.53
CA GLU A 54 1.21 18.29 -9.46
C GLU A 54 0.57 17.87 -8.13
N LEU A 55 1.37 17.76 -7.05
CA LEU A 55 0.84 17.49 -5.72
C LEU A 55 0.39 18.78 -5.02
N ILE A 56 -0.85 18.78 -4.54
CA ILE A 56 -1.40 19.80 -3.63
C ILE A 56 -1.95 19.12 -2.38
N ARG A 57 -1.57 19.64 -1.22
CA ARG A 57 -1.94 19.08 0.08
C ARG A 57 -3.36 19.44 0.49
N ASN A 58 -3.68 20.74 0.45
CA ASN A 58 -4.97 21.28 0.87
C ASN A 58 -5.55 22.13 -0.26
N PRO A 59 -6.08 21.48 -1.31
CA PRO A 59 -6.83 22.20 -2.32
C PRO A 59 -8.07 22.83 -1.67
N ASP A 60 -8.26 24.13 -1.92
CA ASP A 60 -9.49 24.83 -1.58
C ASP A 60 -10.52 24.57 -2.68
N PHE A 61 -11.50 23.73 -2.39
CA PHE A 61 -12.58 23.43 -3.31
C PHE A 61 -13.74 24.39 -3.01
N ASN A 62 -14.05 25.30 -3.92
CA ASN A 62 -15.34 25.98 -3.86
C ASN A 62 -16.42 24.97 -4.25
N ASP A 63 -17.08 24.39 -3.25
CA ASP A 63 -18.15 23.39 -3.45
C ASP A 63 -19.48 24.01 -3.90
N GLU A 64 -19.51 25.31 -4.19
CA GLU A 64 -20.61 25.97 -4.86
C GLU A 64 -20.86 25.31 -6.21
N HIS A 65 -22.09 24.85 -6.45
CA HIS A 65 -22.48 24.04 -7.62
C HIS A 65 -21.79 22.67 -7.75
N ALA A 66 -21.32 22.08 -6.64
CA ALA A 66 -20.85 20.71 -6.64
C ALA A 66 -22.01 19.70 -6.72
N TYR A 67 -21.84 18.66 -7.53
CA TYR A 67 -22.74 17.50 -7.57
C TYR A 67 -21.95 16.18 -7.53
N PRO A 68 -22.52 15.11 -6.94
CA PRO A 68 -21.83 13.84 -6.78
C PRO A 68 -21.76 13.08 -8.11
N VAL A 69 -20.66 12.36 -8.31
CA VAL A 69 -20.57 11.33 -9.36
C VAL A 69 -20.84 9.98 -8.72
N LEU A 70 -21.91 9.32 -9.15
CA LEU A 70 -22.28 8.00 -8.67
C LEU A 70 -21.76 6.93 -9.64
N SER A 71 -21.29 5.81 -9.10
CA SER A 71 -20.90 4.65 -9.89
C SER A 71 -22.10 4.00 -10.56
N ASP A 72 -21.94 3.60 -11.82
CA ASP A 72 -22.95 2.84 -12.56
C ASP A 72 -22.86 1.31 -12.37
N GLN A 73 -21.81 0.83 -11.69
CA GLN A 73 -21.48 -0.60 -11.58
C GLN A 73 -21.08 -0.99 -10.16
N THR A 74 -21.08 -2.30 -9.89
CA THR A 74 -20.57 -2.90 -8.64
C THR A 74 -19.35 -3.75 -8.95
N GLY A 75 -18.26 -3.57 -8.20
CA GLY A 75 -17.05 -4.36 -8.35
C GLY A 75 -15.79 -3.64 -7.88
N TYR A 76 -14.63 -4.20 -8.21
CA TYR A 76 -13.32 -3.61 -7.96
C TYR A 76 -12.93 -2.65 -9.07
N ILE A 77 -12.40 -1.48 -8.72
CA ILE A 77 -11.78 -0.55 -9.67
C ILE A 77 -10.49 -1.18 -10.18
N GLN A 78 -10.45 -1.50 -11.46
CA GLN A 78 -9.30 -2.13 -12.12
C GLN A 78 -8.37 -1.12 -12.78
N LEU A 79 -8.90 0.00 -13.26
CA LEU A 79 -8.15 1.05 -13.92
C LEU A 79 -8.92 2.38 -13.88
N ILE A 80 -8.22 3.46 -13.59
CA ILE A 80 -8.73 4.82 -13.77
C ILE A 80 -7.93 5.46 -14.92
N ASN A 81 -8.59 5.74 -16.04
CA ASN A 81 -7.94 6.34 -17.20
C ASN A 81 -7.98 7.87 -17.12
N PHE A 82 -7.11 8.44 -16.27
CA PHE A 82 -7.01 9.88 -16.05
C PHE A 82 -6.76 10.67 -17.35
N GLU A 83 -5.92 10.15 -18.25
CA GLU A 83 -5.55 10.83 -19.49
C GLU A 83 -6.72 10.92 -20.46
N MET A 84 -7.44 9.82 -20.67
CA MET A 84 -8.61 9.81 -21.55
C MET A 84 -9.76 10.63 -20.95
N MET A 85 -9.99 10.52 -19.63
CA MET A 85 -10.98 11.35 -18.94
C MET A 85 -10.67 12.84 -19.10
N PHE A 86 -9.42 13.25 -18.90
CA PHE A 86 -9.00 14.64 -19.08
C PHE A 86 -9.12 15.11 -20.55
N GLN A 87 -8.94 14.21 -21.52
CA GLN A 87 -9.13 14.51 -22.94
C GLN A 87 -10.60 14.67 -23.32
N GLU A 88 -11.48 13.79 -22.83
CA GLU A 88 -12.92 13.84 -23.14
C GLU A 88 -13.61 15.03 -22.46
N LEU A 89 -13.11 15.46 -21.30
CA LEU A 89 -13.59 16.64 -20.58
C LEU A 89 -12.85 17.93 -20.95
N ALA A 90 -11.99 17.92 -21.97
CA ALA A 90 -11.08 19.03 -22.29
C ALA A 90 -11.77 20.39 -22.45
N GLU A 91 -12.95 20.40 -23.07
CA GLU A 91 -13.72 21.63 -23.36
C GLU A 91 -14.72 21.99 -22.24
N LYS A 92 -14.81 21.16 -21.19
CA LYS A 92 -15.75 21.35 -20.08
C LYS A 92 -15.09 22.19 -18.98
N ASP A 93 -15.73 23.30 -18.62
CA ASP A 93 -15.24 24.19 -17.55
C ASP A 93 -15.67 23.70 -16.17
N VAL A 94 -15.05 22.59 -15.77
CA VAL A 94 -15.39 21.88 -14.54
C VAL A 94 -14.16 21.50 -13.75
N THR A 95 -14.37 21.29 -12.45
CA THR A 95 -13.39 20.62 -11.58
C THR A 95 -13.91 19.24 -11.24
N VAL A 96 -13.16 18.20 -11.62
CA VAL A 96 -13.47 16.82 -11.23
C VAL A 96 -12.62 16.47 -10.03
N LEU A 97 -13.24 15.96 -8.97
CA LEU A 97 -12.54 15.38 -7.83
C LEU A 97 -12.89 13.89 -7.71
N LEU A 98 -11.90 13.03 -7.92
CA LEU A 98 -12.01 11.59 -7.70
C LEU A 98 -11.50 11.23 -6.30
N GLN A 99 -12.30 10.42 -5.60
CA GLN A 99 -12.02 9.95 -4.23
C GLN A 99 -11.93 8.43 -4.16
N ILE A 100 -11.47 7.84 -5.26
CA ILE A 100 -11.36 6.39 -5.49
C ILE A 100 -9.96 6.05 -5.97
N ASN A 101 -9.50 4.85 -5.65
CA ASN A 101 -8.20 4.30 -6.05
C ASN A 101 -8.37 2.97 -6.78
N GLU A 102 -7.38 2.60 -7.58
CA GLU A 102 -7.32 1.23 -8.10
C GLU A 102 -7.28 0.22 -6.94
N GLY A 103 -8.11 -0.82 -7.02
CA GLY A 103 -8.28 -1.82 -5.97
C GLY A 103 -9.48 -1.62 -5.04
N ASP A 104 -10.08 -0.42 -5.01
CA ASP A 104 -11.26 -0.15 -4.17
C ASP A 104 -12.46 -0.95 -4.68
N PHE A 105 -13.27 -1.48 -3.75
CA PHE A 105 -14.55 -2.12 -4.06
C PHE A 105 -15.67 -1.10 -3.94
N ILE A 106 -16.42 -0.90 -5.03
CA ILE A 106 -17.49 0.09 -5.14
C ILE A 106 -18.82 -0.61 -5.41
N VAL A 107 -19.89 -0.11 -4.82
CA VAL A 107 -21.26 -0.55 -5.10
C VAL A 107 -21.95 0.41 -6.06
N GLN A 108 -22.81 -0.12 -6.93
CA GLN A 108 -23.60 0.70 -7.84
C GLN A 108 -24.42 1.75 -7.06
N GLY A 109 -24.32 3.01 -7.49
CA GLY A 109 -24.94 4.15 -6.82
C GLY A 109 -24.12 4.76 -5.69
N GLU A 110 -22.95 4.18 -5.36
CA GLU A 110 -22.00 4.76 -4.42
C GLU A 110 -21.26 5.94 -5.08
N GLN A 111 -20.91 6.94 -4.28
CA GLN A 111 -20.22 8.12 -4.77
C GLN A 111 -18.74 7.83 -5.00
N ILE A 112 -18.27 8.00 -6.24
CA ILE A 112 -16.86 7.81 -6.63
C ILE A 112 -16.08 9.13 -6.68
N GLY A 113 -16.80 10.24 -6.66
CA GLY A 113 -16.22 11.58 -6.72
C GLY A 113 -17.27 12.67 -6.73
N LYS A 114 -16.86 13.87 -7.08
CA LYS A 114 -17.75 15.02 -7.29
C LYS A 114 -17.25 15.87 -8.45
N VAL A 115 -18.17 16.59 -9.09
CA VAL A 115 -17.86 17.59 -10.09
C VAL A 115 -18.32 18.94 -9.58
N ILE A 116 -17.50 19.97 -9.77
CA ILE A 116 -17.85 21.37 -9.53
C ILE A 116 -17.96 22.02 -10.90
N ASN A 117 -19.17 22.45 -11.27
CA ASN A 117 -19.39 23.18 -12.50
C ASN A 117 -19.06 24.66 -12.28
N ARG A 118 -18.10 25.22 -13.01
CA ARG A 118 -17.67 26.62 -12.83
C ARG A 118 -18.54 27.61 -13.60
N GLN A 119 -19.46 27.13 -14.43
CA GLN A 119 -20.39 27.97 -15.17
C GLN A 119 -21.72 28.11 -14.42
N GLU A 120 -22.19 29.36 -14.23
CA GLU A 120 -23.51 29.61 -13.63
C GLU A 120 -24.62 28.95 -14.46
N SER A 121 -25.47 28.17 -13.78
CA SER A 121 -26.83 27.74 -14.12
C SER A 121 -27.28 28.04 -15.57
N LYS A 122 -26.92 27.16 -16.51
CA LYS A 122 -27.56 27.11 -17.83
C LYS A 122 -28.90 26.40 -17.75
N GLU A 123 -29.81 26.73 -18.67
CA GLU A 123 -31.10 26.02 -18.85
C GLU A 123 -30.92 24.51 -19.13
N ASP A 124 -29.74 24.08 -19.59
CA ASP A 124 -29.38 22.69 -19.93
C ASP A 124 -28.43 22.01 -18.92
N ALA A 125 -28.24 22.56 -17.71
CA ALA A 125 -27.28 22.05 -16.73
C ALA A 125 -27.45 20.54 -16.44
N ASP A 126 -28.69 20.05 -16.33
CA ASP A 126 -28.99 18.64 -16.08
C ASP A 126 -28.53 17.69 -17.20
N VAL A 127 -28.46 18.18 -18.45
CA VAL A 127 -28.03 17.36 -19.60
C VAL A 127 -26.51 17.30 -19.65
N GLU A 128 -25.85 18.44 -19.46
CA GLU A 128 -24.39 18.55 -19.41
C GLU A 128 -23.81 17.75 -18.23
N ASP A 129 -24.43 17.84 -17.04
CA ASP A 129 -23.97 17.12 -15.85
C ASP A 129 -24.06 15.58 -16.05
N LYS A 130 -25.09 15.09 -16.75
CA LYS A 130 -25.24 13.67 -17.12
C LYS A 130 -24.21 13.20 -18.13
N GLU A 131 -23.89 14.03 -19.11
CA GLU A 131 -22.83 13.76 -20.08
C GLU A 131 -21.48 13.62 -19.36
N ILE A 132 -21.14 14.57 -18.48
CA ILE A 132 -19.92 14.53 -17.67
C ILE A 132 -19.87 13.29 -16.78
N MET A 133 -20.97 12.93 -16.10
CA MET A 133 -21.03 11.71 -15.30
C MET A 133 -20.80 10.44 -16.11
N THR A 134 -21.32 10.40 -17.35
CA THR A 134 -21.15 9.27 -18.27
C THR A 134 -19.69 9.15 -18.70
N ILE A 135 -19.05 10.28 -19.05
CA ILE A 135 -17.62 10.34 -19.38
C ILE A 135 -16.76 9.87 -18.20
N ILE A 136 -17.07 10.30 -16.97
CA ILE A 136 -16.30 9.86 -15.80
C ILE A 136 -16.44 8.35 -15.59
N ASN A 137 -17.67 7.82 -15.61
CA ASN A 137 -17.90 6.38 -15.44
C ASN A 137 -17.25 5.54 -16.56
N SER A 138 -17.29 5.99 -17.83
CA SER A 138 -16.67 5.25 -18.94
C SER A 138 -15.14 5.17 -18.84
N ASN A 139 -14.51 6.05 -18.05
CA ASN A 139 -13.07 6.08 -17.80
C ASN A 139 -12.66 5.40 -16.48
N VAL A 140 -13.61 4.83 -15.73
CA VAL A 140 -13.36 4.04 -14.53
C VAL A 140 -13.74 2.58 -14.83
N ALA A 141 -12.73 1.74 -15.08
CA ALA A 141 -12.95 0.34 -15.39
C ALA A 141 -13.22 -0.44 -14.10
N ILE A 142 -14.39 -1.08 -14.01
CA ILE A 142 -14.83 -1.87 -12.85
C ILE A 142 -14.99 -3.33 -13.26
N GLY A 143 -14.52 -4.26 -12.42
CA GLY A 143 -14.61 -5.69 -12.67
C GLY A 143 -14.82 -6.53 -11.41
N ASN A 144 -15.08 -7.82 -11.58
CA ASN A 144 -15.41 -8.72 -10.47
C ASN A 144 -14.20 -9.14 -9.63
N GLU A 145 -12.98 -8.92 -10.12
CA GLU A 145 -11.73 -9.30 -9.46
C GLU A 145 -10.74 -8.12 -9.47
N ARG A 146 -9.84 -8.09 -8.49
CA ARG A 146 -8.76 -7.11 -8.45
C ARG A 146 -7.72 -7.40 -9.52
N ASN A 147 -7.12 -6.33 -10.03
CA ASN A 147 -6.10 -6.38 -11.07
C ASN A 147 -4.73 -6.02 -10.47
N ASP A 148 -3.82 -6.99 -10.41
CA ASP A 148 -2.50 -6.79 -9.83
C ASP A 148 -1.55 -5.96 -10.71
N ILE A 149 -1.92 -5.62 -11.95
CA ILE A 149 -1.11 -4.76 -12.84
C ILE A 149 -1.21 -3.28 -12.43
N TYR A 150 -2.34 -2.86 -11.86
CA TYR A 150 -2.60 -1.46 -11.50
C TYR A 150 -2.85 -1.24 -10.00
N ASP A 151 -3.17 -2.31 -9.26
CA ASP A 151 -3.38 -2.28 -7.81
C ASP A 151 -2.12 -2.73 -7.06
N TYR A 152 -1.30 -1.76 -6.66
CA TYR A 152 -0.09 -2.03 -5.87
C TYR A 152 -0.41 -2.59 -4.49
N ARG A 153 -1.56 -2.22 -3.88
CA ARG A 153 -1.97 -2.75 -2.57
C ARG A 153 -2.28 -4.24 -2.68
N PHE A 154 -2.91 -4.67 -3.77
CA PHE A 154 -3.13 -6.09 -4.01
C PHE A 154 -1.82 -6.85 -4.26
N ALA A 155 -0.87 -6.25 -4.99
CA ALA A 155 0.45 -6.84 -5.17
C ALA A 155 1.21 -7.00 -3.82
N LEU A 156 1.19 -5.98 -2.96
CA LEU A 156 1.73 -6.04 -1.60
C LEU A 156 1.02 -7.09 -0.74
N GLN A 157 -0.30 -7.21 -0.87
CA GLN A 157 -1.11 -8.15 -0.10
C GLN A 157 -0.68 -9.59 -0.37
N LYS A 158 -0.29 -9.94 -1.60
CA LYS A 158 0.21 -11.29 -1.91
C LYS A 158 1.46 -11.65 -1.10
N VAL A 159 2.37 -10.70 -0.91
CA VAL A 159 3.57 -10.87 -0.05
C VAL A 159 3.16 -10.94 1.43
N GLN A 160 2.25 -10.06 1.86
CA GLN A 160 1.73 -10.07 3.23
C GLN A 160 1.06 -11.40 3.58
N GLU A 161 0.28 -11.99 2.68
CA GLU A 161 -0.39 -13.27 2.91
C GLU A 161 0.60 -14.41 3.17
N ILE A 162 1.77 -14.40 2.52
CA ILE A 162 2.85 -15.35 2.80
C ILE A 162 3.39 -15.11 4.22
N ALA A 163 3.66 -13.85 4.58
CA ALA A 163 4.12 -13.48 5.92
C ALA A 163 3.15 -13.94 7.01
N LEU A 164 1.85 -13.66 6.86
CA LEU A 164 0.82 -14.03 7.83
C LEU A 164 0.68 -15.55 7.95
N ARG A 165 0.76 -16.30 6.85
CA ARG A 165 0.75 -17.76 6.89
C ARG A 165 1.98 -18.30 7.59
N ALA A 166 3.17 -17.78 7.28
CA ALA A 166 4.44 -18.20 7.88
C ALA A 166 4.46 -17.95 9.40
N LEU A 167 4.02 -16.78 9.84
CA LEU A 167 3.99 -16.39 11.26
C LEU A 167 2.80 -16.97 12.03
N SER A 168 1.81 -17.56 11.36
CA SER A 168 0.68 -18.18 12.04
C SER A 168 1.11 -19.33 12.95
N ALA A 169 0.39 -19.54 14.05
CA ALA A 169 0.67 -20.61 15.03
C ALA A 169 0.70 -22.02 14.41
N SER A 170 0.05 -22.23 13.25
CA SER A 170 0.03 -23.52 12.56
C SER A 170 1.31 -23.81 11.77
N VAL A 171 2.03 -22.77 11.32
CA VAL A 171 3.26 -22.92 10.52
C VAL A 171 4.48 -22.57 11.37
N SER A 172 4.46 -21.42 12.06
CA SER A 172 5.52 -20.94 12.94
C SER A 172 6.91 -20.93 12.27
N ASP A 173 6.99 -20.39 11.06
CA ASP A 173 8.22 -20.23 10.27
C ASP A 173 8.67 -18.75 10.26
N PRO A 174 9.42 -18.31 11.28
CA PRO A 174 9.83 -16.91 11.39
C PRO A 174 10.78 -16.48 10.27
N TYR A 175 11.57 -17.39 9.68
CA TYR A 175 12.52 -17.03 8.63
C TYR A 175 11.82 -16.62 7.34
N THR A 176 10.80 -17.37 6.92
CA THR A 176 9.96 -16.97 5.78
C THR A 176 9.23 -15.66 6.08
N GLY A 177 8.72 -15.49 7.30
CA GLY A 177 8.08 -14.23 7.72
C GLY A 177 9.03 -13.03 7.67
N ILE A 178 10.27 -13.20 8.13
CA ILE A 178 11.34 -12.20 8.09
C ILE A 178 11.69 -11.85 6.64
N GLU A 179 11.79 -12.82 5.75
CA GLU A 179 12.03 -12.60 4.32
C GLU A 179 10.92 -11.71 3.71
N CYS A 180 9.65 -11.99 4.02
CA CYS A 180 8.54 -11.14 3.61
C CYS A 180 8.57 -9.74 4.23
N ILE A 181 8.96 -9.60 5.50
CA ILE A 181 9.09 -8.29 6.17
C ILE A 181 10.14 -7.43 5.47
N TYR A 182 11.30 -8.00 5.11
CA TYR A 182 12.31 -7.29 4.36
C TYR A 182 11.86 -6.94 2.94
N ALA A 183 11.15 -7.84 2.26
CA ALA A 183 10.55 -7.57 0.96
C ALA A 183 9.55 -6.41 1.01
N LEU A 184 8.62 -6.43 1.98
CA LEU A 184 7.69 -5.33 2.22
C LEU A 184 8.44 -4.05 2.58
N GLY A 185 9.42 -4.09 3.47
CA GLY A 185 10.25 -2.94 3.83
C GLY A 185 10.95 -2.30 2.62
N ASN A 186 11.41 -3.11 1.66
CA ASN A 186 11.97 -2.63 0.41
C ASN A 186 10.93 -1.96 -0.50
N LEU A 187 9.75 -2.56 -0.65
CA LEU A 187 8.66 -1.98 -1.45
C LEU A 187 8.15 -0.66 -0.86
N PHE A 188 8.02 -0.60 0.47
CA PHE A 188 7.57 0.60 1.18
C PHE A 188 8.59 1.76 1.14
N GLN A 189 9.89 1.49 0.97
CA GLN A 189 10.85 2.57 0.74
C GLN A 189 10.49 3.40 -0.49
N LYS A 190 10.01 2.76 -1.57
CA LYS A 190 9.56 3.47 -2.78
C LYS A 190 8.31 4.30 -2.52
N LEU A 191 7.36 3.76 -1.76
CA LEU A 191 6.12 4.45 -1.37
C LEU A 191 6.39 5.60 -0.40
N ALA A 192 7.42 5.50 0.45
CA ALA A 192 7.68 6.49 1.49
C ALA A 192 8.28 7.80 0.99
N VAL A 193 8.87 7.79 -0.21
CA VAL A 193 9.27 9.01 -0.93
C VAL A 193 8.05 9.82 -1.38
N TRP A 194 6.91 9.15 -1.51
CA TRP A 194 5.68 9.74 -2.02
C TRP A 194 4.87 10.40 -0.91
N ASN A 195 4.41 11.63 -1.17
CA ASN A 195 3.59 12.37 -0.21
C ASN A 195 2.12 12.09 -0.49
N SER A 196 1.37 11.90 0.59
CA SER A 196 -0.09 11.76 0.53
C SER A 196 -0.73 13.11 0.15
N GLY A 197 -1.81 13.10 -0.62
CA GLY A 197 -2.55 14.33 -0.90
C GLY A 197 -3.38 14.24 -2.17
N TYR A 198 -3.62 15.40 -2.79
CA TYR A 198 -4.31 15.50 -4.07
C TYR A 198 -3.33 15.73 -5.19
N TYR A 199 -3.41 14.87 -6.20
CA TYR A 199 -2.70 15.02 -7.46
C TYR A 199 -3.60 15.76 -8.45
N ILE A 200 -3.01 16.71 -9.16
CA ILE A 200 -3.73 17.57 -10.09
C ILE A 200 -3.23 17.36 -11.51
N MET A 201 -4.17 17.14 -12.41
CA MET A 201 -3.98 17.27 -13.84
C MET A 201 -4.69 18.54 -14.33
N LYS A 202 -3.92 19.46 -14.90
CA LYS A 202 -4.39 20.71 -15.51
C LYS A 202 -3.50 21.05 -16.71
N GLN A 203 -4.03 21.80 -17.67
CA GLN A 203 -3.28 22.38 -18.78
C GLN A 203 -3.74 23.83 -18.98
N ASP A 204 -2.82 24.75 -19.26
CA ASP A 204 -3.12 26.19 -19.34
C ASP A 204 -4.13 26.55 -20.44
N ASP A 205 -4.25 25.72 -21.47
CA ASP A 205 -5.15 25.90 -22.61
C ASP A 205 -6.51 25.20 -22.45
N ARG A 206 -6.75 24.52 -21.32
CA ARG A 206 -7.99 23.76 -21.07
C ARG A 206 -8.66 24.19 -19.76
N PRO A 207 -9.98 24.39 -19.75
CA PRO A 207 -10.69 24.82 -18.55
C PRO A 207 -10.86 23.71 -17.48
N ILE A 208 -10.76 22.44 -17.86
CA ILE A 208 -10.84 21.29 -16.94
C ILE A 208 -9.71 21.25 -15.91
N THR A 209 -10.05 20.93 -14.67
CA THR A 209 -9.07 20.54 -13.64
C THR A 209 -9.48 19.21 -13.03
N LEU A 210 -8.60 18.21 -13.06
CA LEU A 210 -8.84 16.90 -12.45
C LEU A 210 -8.00 16.76 -11.19
N TYR A 211 -8.66 16.49 -10.07
CA TYR A 211 -8.08 16.15 -8.79
C TYR A 211 -8.26 14.67 -8.51
N TYR A 212 -7.21 14.04 -8.02
CA TYR A 212 -7.18 12.64 -7.62
C TYR A 212 -6.58 12.53 -6.22
N LYS A 213 -7.32 11.97 -5.27
CA LYS A 213 -6.82 11.75 -3.92
C LYS A 213 -6.01 10.45 -3.88
N SER A 214 -4.73 10.55 -3.55
CA SER A 214 -3.89 9.37 -3.35
C SER A 214 -4.23 8.61 -2.07
N ASN A 215 -3.85 7.34 -2.06
CA ASN A 215 -3.70 6.58 -0.83
C ASN A 215 -2.71 7.23 0.14
N SER A 216 -2.92 6.99 1.44
CA SER A 216 -2.01 7.44 2.49
C SER A 216 -0.97 6.36 2.82
N LEU A 217 0.30 6.78 2.95
CA LEU A 217 1.35 5.89 3.43
C LEU A 217 1.06 5.36 4.84
N ASN A 218 0.43 6.18 5.70
CA ASN A 218 0.06 5.78 7.04
C ASN A 218 -0.94 4.62 7.02
N GLU A 219 -2.01 4.77 6.24
CA GLU A 219 -3.01 3.72 6.04
C GLU A 219 -2.36 2.44 5.50
N ASP A 220 -1.43 2.56 4.54
CA ASP A 220 -0.72 1.41 3.98
C ASP A 220 0.16 0.72 5.03
N LEU A 221 0.98 1.47 5.77
CA LEU A 221 1.84 0.89 6.81
C LEU A 221 1.01 0.14 7.86
N ILE A 222 -0.10 0.71 8.30
CA ILE A 222 -1.03 0.05 9.21
C ILE A 222 -1.61 -1.21 8.55
N LEU A 223 -2.17 -1.10 7.35
CA LEU A 223 -2.80 -2.23 6.64
C LEU A 223 -1.86 -3.43 6.48
N PHE A 224 -0.59 -3.17 6.14
CA PHE A 224 0.36 -4.22 5.80
C PHE A 224 1.16 -4.75 6.99
N PHE A 225 1.53 -3.92 7.97
CA PHE A 225 2.35 -4.36 9.10
C PHE A 225 1.57 -4.71 10.36
N HIS A 226 0.38 -4.13 10.61
CA HIS A 226 -0.35 -4.35 11.86
C HIS A 226 -0.64 -5.84 12.13
N SER A 227 -1.08 -6.57 11.10
CA SER A 227 -1.36 -8.02 11.22
C SER A 227 -0.10 -8.87 11.40
N ILE A 228 1.03 -8.44 10.82
CA ILE A 228 2.33 -9.11 10.99
C ILE A 228 2.82 -8.93 12.42
N VAL A 229 2.76 -7.70 12.94
CA VAL A 229 3.09 -7.40 14.35
C VAL A 229 2.25 -8.27 15.29
N LYS A 230 0.93 -8.31 15.07
CA LYS A 230 0.03 -9.11 15.91
C LYS A 230 0.37 -10.60 15.94
N LEU A 231 0.91 -11.16 14.87
CA LEU A 231 1.22 -12.60 14.78
C LEU A 231 2.65 -12.96 15.17
N GLY A 232 3.60 -12.02 15.13
CA GLY A 232 5.02 -12.34 15.31
C GLY A 232 5.80 -11.42 16.25
N CYS A 233 5.15 -10.47 16.94
CA CYS A 233 5.86 -9.57 17.86
C CYS A 233 6.35 -10.23 19.16
N ASP A 234 6.00 -11.49 19.41
CA ASP A 234 6.53 -12.34 20.49
C ASP A 234 7.85 -13.05 20.12
N ASP A 235 8.23 -13.03 18.84
CA ASP A 235 9.53 -13.52 18.36
C ASP A 235 10.53 -12.37 18.19
N PHE A 236 11.69 -12.51 18.85
CA PHE A 236 12.72 -11.47 18.84
C PHE A 236 13.33 -11.22 17.45
N LEU A 237 13.48 -12.27 16.62
CA LEU A 237 14.04 -12.15 15.28
C LEU A 237 13.07 -11.40 14.35
N VAL A 238 11.78 -11.70 14.47
CA VAL A 238 10.71 -11.02 13.72
C VAL A 238 10.63 -9.55 14.13
N LEU A 239 10.64 -9.27 15.44
CA LEU A 239 10.65 -7.90 15.96
C LEU A 239 11.86 -7.10 15.46
N ASN A 240 13.04 -7.73 15.42
CA ASN A 240 14.23 -7.09 14.90
C ASN A 240 14.10 -6.76 13.41
N ALA A 241 13.56 -7.67 12.61
CA ALA A 241 13.31 -7.45 11.19
C ALA A 241 12.30 -6.31 10.94
N LEU A 242 11.25 -6.21 11.76
CA LEU A 242 10.27 -5.10 11.68
C LEU A 242 10.96 -3.74 11.90
N PHE A 243 11.75 -3.59 12.97
CA PHE A 243 12.45 -2.33 13.22
C PHE A 243 13.53 -2.02 12.18
N ASP A 244 14.18 -3.03 11.61
CA ASP A 244 15.11 -2.84 10.50
C ASP A 244 14.37 -2.34 9.25
N ALA A 245 13.23 -2.94 8.90
CA ALA A 245 12.37 -2.48 7.82
C ALA A 245 11.88 -1.04 8.05
N TYR A 246 11.40 -0.69 9.25
CA TYR A 246 10.97 0.68 9.57
C TYR A 246 12.11 1.68 9.46
N LYS A 247 13.31 1.31 9.91
CA LYS A 247 14.48 2.17 9.79
C LYS A 247 14.85 2.41 8.32
N ASP A 248 14.77 1.39 7.49
CA ASP A 248 15.06 1.50 6.06
C ASP A 248 14.01 2.38 5.35
N ILE A 249 12.72 2.21 5.67
CA ILE A 249 11.65 3.08 5.18
C ILE A 249 11.88 4.54 5.64
N ALA A 250 12.18 4.75 6.92
CA ALA A 250 12.47 6.07 7.48
C ALA A 250 13.71 6.73 6.87
N ALA A 251 14.66 5.97 6.33
CA ALA A 251 15.87 6.51 5.74
C ALA A 251 15.62 7.34 4.46
N VAL A 252 14.51 7.06 3.76
CA VAL A 252 14.14 7.70 2.48
C VAL A 252 12.82 8.47 2.55
N SER A 253 12.16 8.44 3.72
CA SER A 253 10.86 9.08 3.94
C SER A 253 10.95 10.60 3.89
N SER A 254 9.92 11.25 3.33
CA SER A 254 9.67 12.68 3.57
C SER A 254 9.35 12.96 5.04
N GLU A 255 9.37 14.22 5.48
CA GLU A 255 9.04 14.59 6.86
C GLU A 255 7.63 14.11 7.28
N GLU A 256 6.67 14.21 6.36
CA GLU A 256 5.28 13.74 6.56
C GLU A 256 5.22 12.21 6.66
N SER A 257 5.95 11.51 5.78
CA SER A 257 6.04 10.05 5.80
C SER A 257 6.73 9.53 7.06
N LEU A 258 7.69 10.27 7.64
CA LEU A 258 8.36 9.89 8.88
C LEU A 258 7.39 9.73 10.05
N ASP A 259 6.37 10.59 10.16
CA ASP A 259 5.37 10.49 11.21
C ASP A 259 4.56 9.19 11.11
N ALA A 260 4.21 8.78 9.88
CA ALA A 260 3.55 7.51 9.63
C ALA A 260 4.41 6.29 10.02
N VAL A 261 5.72 6.35 9.75
CA VAL A 261 6.65 5.27 10.13
C VAL A 261 6.85 5.21 11.66
N VAL A 262 6.86 6.36 12.34
CA VAL A 262 6.91 6.42 13.80
C VAL A 262 5.66 5.79 14.40
N GLU A 263 4.46 6.10 13.88
CA GLU A 263 3.21 5.58 14.42
C GLU A 263 3.15 4.04 14.42
N ILE A 264 3.54 3.39 13.31
CA ILE A 264 3.56 1.92 13.26
C ILE A 264 4.68 1.31 14.13
N ALA A 265 5.82 2.01 14.29
CA ALA A 265 6.90 1.59 15.17
C ALA A 265 6.50 1.70 16.66
N ASP A 266 5.78 2.75 17.03
CA ASP A 266 5.22 2.96 18.37
C ASP A 266 4.22 1.86 18.71
N TYR A 267 3.30 1.56 17.77
CA TYR A 267 2.38 0.43 17.90
C TYR A 267 3.14 -0.89 18.10
N THR A 268 4.16 -1.16 17.29
CA THR A 268 4.97 -2.37 17.37
C THR A 268 5.66 -2.50 18.72
N PHE A 269 6.26 -1.42 19.22
CA PHE A 269 6.89 -1.38 20.53
C PHE A 269 5.88 -1.61 21.66
N ALA A 270 4.70 -0.99 21.59
CA ALA A 270 3.65 -1.15 22.57
C ALA A 270 3.11 -2.58 22.64
N GLN A 271 3.00 -3.27 21.50
CA GLN A 271 2.62 -4.69 21.45
C GLN A 271 3.72 -5.58 22.01
N ALA A 272 4.98 -5.41 21.58
CA ALA A 272 6.10 -6.20 22.07
C ALA A 272 6.26 -6.12 23.60
N LYS A 273 6.06 -4.93 24.18
CA LYS A 273 6.10 -4.75 25.65
C LYS A 273 5.05 -5.57 26.42
N GLN A 274 3.94 -5.93 25.79
CA GLN A 274 2.89 -6.74 26.43
C GLN A 274 3.23 -8.23 26.38
N GLU A 275 3.93 -8.67 25.33
CA GLU A 275 4.29 -10.08 25.11
C GLU A 275 5.53 -10.49 25.91
N PHE A 276 6.58 -9.67 25.92
CA PHE A 276 7.83 -9.98 26.62
C PHE A 276 7.74 -9.67 28.12
N LYS A 277 7.90 -10.70 28.95
CA LYS A 277 7.73 -10.60 30.42
C LYS A 277 9.05 -10.50 31.19
N HIS A 278 10.17 -10.89 30.59
CA HIS A 278 11.46 -10.93 31.28
C HIS A 278 12.19 -9.58 31.15
N ASP A 279 12.73 -9.06 32.25
CA ASP A 279 13.35 -7.72 32.30
C ASP A 279 14.46 -7.51 31.28
N THR A 280 15.24 -8.56 30.98
CA THR A 280 16.31 -8.50 29.97
C THR A 280 15.73 -8.27 28.57
N ASP A 281 14.66 -8.96 28.22
CA ASP A 281 14.05 -8.86 26.88
C ASP A 281 13.44 -7.47 26.71
N ILE A 282 12.73 -6.99 27.73
CA ILE A 282 12.17 -5.63 27.77
C ILE A 282 13.27 -4.58 27.53
N LYS A 283 14.42 -4.70 28.22
CA LYS A 283 15.55 -3.78 28.03
C LYS A 283 16.12 -3.79 26.61
N ILE A 284 16.21 -4.97 25.99
CA ILE A 284 16.73 -5.08 24.61
C ILE A 284 15.75 -4.39 23.65
N ILE A 285 14.45 -4.60 23.82
CA ILE A 285 13.39 -4.01 22.98
C ILE A 285 13.35 -2.50 23.16
N GLU A 286 13.42 -2.01 24.40
CA GLU A 286 13.53 -0.57 24.71
C GLU A 286 14.74 0.07 24.05
N ASN A 287 15.90 -0.60 24.06
CA ASN A 287 17.10 -0.10 23.40
C ASN A 287 16.94 -0.08 21.88
N LYS A 288 16.34 -1.11 21.28
CA LYS A 288 16.07 -1.16 19.83
C LYS A 288 15.13 -0.03 19.40
N TYR A 289 14.02 0.15 20.11
CA TYR A 289 13.08 1.24 19.87
C TYR A 289 13.72 2.62 20.05
N LYS A 290 14.47 2.84 21.14
CA LYS A 290 15.21 4.09 21.35
C LYS A 290 16.20 4.39 20.23
N ASN A 291 16.90 3.39 19.72
CA ASN A 291 17.82 3.55 18.58
C ASN A 291 17.08 3.94 17.30
N PHE A 292 15.88 3.40 17.09
CA PHE A 292 15.00 3.81 16.00
C PHE A 292 14.53 5.27 16.15
N CYS A 293 14.03 5.69 17.33
CA CYS A 293 13.63 7.07 17.57
C CYS A 293 14.79 8.07 17.33
N ASN A 294 15.98 7.78 17.88
CA ASN A 294 17.18 8.58 17.67
C ASN A 294 17.60 8.63 16.19
N PHE A 295 17.29 7.60 15.40
CA PHE A 295 17.53 7.60 13.96
C PHE A 295 16.54 8.54 13.25
N VAL A 296 15.25 8.44 13.56
CA VAL A 296 14.21 9.30 12.98
C VAL A 296 14.44 10.78 13.32
N GLU A 297 14.76 11.11 14.58
CA GLU A 297 15.08 12.48 14.98
C GLU A 297 16.24 13.07 14.16
N ARG A 298 17.25 12.26 13.83
CA ARG A 298 18.35 12.70 12.97
C ARG A 298 17.94 12.90 11.52
N GLN A 299 16.92 12.20 11.03
CA GLN A 299 16.40 12.42 9.67
C GLN A 299 15.53 13.68 9.60
N LYS A 300 14.71 13.96 10.63
CA LYS A 300 13.90 15.20 10.70
C LYS A 300 14.75 16.48 10.76
N ASN A 301 15.98 16.39 11.27
CA ASN A 301 16.89 17.52 11.43
C ASN A 301 17.86 17.73 10.25
N LYS A 302 17.74 16.97 9.16
CA LYS A 302 18.54 17.13 7.93
C LYS A 302 17.82 17.98 6.90
#